data_AF-A0A4Q3VYX5-F1
#
_entry.id   AF-A0A4Q3VYX5-F1
#
_cell.length_a   1.000
_cell.length_b   1.000
_cell.length_c   1.000
_cell.angle_alpha   90.00
_cell.angle_beta   90.00
_cell.angle_gamma   90.00
#
_symmetry.space_group_name_H-M   'P 1'
#
loop_
_entity.id
_entity.type
_entity.pdbx_description
1 polymer ?
#
loop_
_entity_poly.entity_id
_entity_poly.type
_entity_poly.pdbx_seq_one_letter_code
_entity_poly.pdbx_strand_id
1 'polypeptide(L)'
;MRGSAQLVFALGATIAPAFAHAHFLWATLDPAAKTVAVGLQEVPTDAPLPLGDRAGKIKAWTKTEKSLPLTAEGQWLKSSTAEHCVGVSLDYGVLDRRDQGRGVYWLRYYAKAADSAAMSQGKIGLPLEVSLAEVAGKSVITVLKDGKPAAGAEVVIAGREGKEEFTAKTGADGTLALPPSSGPVAVRAMVADNTKGTHDGKAYDLVRTYCTLTVAGPLPVEPKAEEKPKTFTQRLSEAFGDNHDVVGNTAFIKTLMGGKLTKPQWEAHLQQRALIHEEIDRIARAAGPSLPVPYGEEQQKVVELLKQDLAAMGSKWPDAAMGWPLTNELLQRIRESAKVGPYFALGVWHVYYGGITHGGRQIGAIAAKAVSVDTTYYLKSDGYRAYAQKVNEITDPEAQKQMILGGQAAYRYIIASNDDAAFKSK
;
A
#
# COMPACT_ATOMS: atom_id res chain seq x y z
N MET A 1 32.83 -15.65 -50.44
CA MET A 1 32.01 -16.03 -49.27
C MET A 1 32.56 -15.30 -48.05
N ARG A 2 31.92 -14.22 -47.61
CA ARG A 2 32.19 -13.55 -46.32
C ARG A 2 30.83 -13.43 -45.63
N GLY A 3 30.63 -14.20 -44.57
CA GLY A 3 29.41 -14.19 -43.76
C GLY A 3 29.58 -13.23 -42.59
N SER A 4 28.75 -12.20 -42.54
CA SER A 4 28.68 -11.23 -41.44
C SER A 4 27.76 -11.78 -40.36
N ALA A 5 28.29 -12.04 -39.16
CA ALA A 5 27.49 -12.39 -37.98
C ALA A 5 27.03 -11.09 -37.30
N GLN A 6 25.72 -10.84 -37.28
CA GLN A 6 25.12 -9.76 -36.48
C GLN A 6 24.89 -10.26 -35.06
N LEU A 7 25.54 -9.60 -34.10
CA LEU A 7 25.37 -9.81 -32.67
C LEU A 7 24.22 -8.93 -32.19
N VAL A 8 23.08 -9.53 -31.85
CA VAL A 8 21.92 -8.83 -31.26
C VAL A 8 22.12 -8.79 -29.74
N PHE A 9 22.41 -7.62 -29.19
CA PHE A 9 22.35 -7.38 -27.75
C PHE A 9 20.89 -7.16 -27.33
N ALA A 10 20.30 -8.16 -26.67
CA ALA A 10 19.03 -8.01 -25.98
C ALA A 10 19.26 -7.25 -24.67
N LEU A 11 18.83 -5.99 -24.63
CA LEU A 11 18.82 -5.16 -23.42
C LEU A 11 17.68 -5.64 -22.52
N GLY A 12 17.99 -6.51 -21.55
CA GLY A 12 17.02 -6.98 -20.56
C GLY A 12 16.67 -5.85 -19.58
N ALA A 13 15.48 -5.26 -19.72
CA ALA A 13 14.94 -4.33 -18.76
C ALA A 13 14.64 -5.07 -17.45
N THR A 14 15.48 -4.86 -16.43
CA THR A 14 15.21 -5.30 -15.06
C THR A 14 14.11 -4.44 -14.46
N ILE A 15 12.87 -4.95 -14.49
CA ILE A 15 11.76 -4.33 -13.76
C ILE A 15 12.01 -4.57 -12.28
N ALA A 16 12.40 -3.53 -11.54
CA ALA A 16 12.44 -3.58 -10.09
C ALA A 16 11.00 -3.82 -9.58
N PRO A 17 10.75 -4.87 -8.78
CA PRO A 17 9.41 -5.14 -8.27
C PRO A 17 9.00 -3.99 -7.33
N ALA A 18 7.89 -3.34 -7.64
CA ALA A 18 7.23 -2.45 -6.69
C ALA A 18 6.77 -3.31 -5.50
N PHE A 19 7.35 -3.09 -4.33
CA PHE A 19 6.95 -3.74 -3.10
C PHE A 19 5.57 -3.20 -2.69
N ALA A 20 4.51 -3.95 -3.02
CA ALA A 20 3.21 -3.69 -2.46
C ALA A 20 3.24 -4.05 -0.97
N HIS A 21 3.04 -3.05 -0.09
CA HIS A 21 2.90 -3.23 1.35
C HIS A 21 1.74 -4.19 1.63
N ALA A 22 2.06 -5.40 2.08
CA ALA A 22 1.09 -6.41 2.43
C ALA A 22 0.93 -6.47 3.95
N HIS A 23 -0.31 -6.53 4.43
CA HIS A 23 -0.61 -6.69 5.85
C HIS A 23 -0.82 -8.18 6.15
N PHE A 24 -0.19 -8.65 7.23
CA PHE A 24 -0.20 -10.04 7.68
C PHE A 24 -0.95 -10.16 9.01
N LEU A 25 -1.50 -11.34 9.26
CA LEU A 25 -2.05 -11.66 10.58
C LEU A 25 -0.90 -11.79 11.56
N TRP A 26 -0.93 -11.01 12.63
CA TRP A 26 0.00 -11.09 13.74
C TRP A 26 -0.75 -11.39 15.03
N ALA A 27 -0.07 -12.08 15.94
CA ALA A 27 -0.53 -12.30 17.30
C ALA A 27 0.62 -11.97 18.25
N THR A 28 0.30 -11.33 19.37
CA THR A 28 1.26 -10.95 20.40
C THR A 28 0.70 -11.33 21.76
N LEU A 29 1.55 -11.86 22.63
CA LEU A 29 1.17 -12.37 23.94
C LEU A 29 1.76 -11.49 25.05
N ASP A 30 0.91 -11.06 25.98
CA ASP A 30 1.31 -10.53 27.29
C ASP A 30 1.23 -11.64 28.33
N PRO A 31 2.36 -12.19 28.78
CA PRO A 31 2.33 -13.14 29.89
C PRO A 31 1.94 -12.46 31.22
N ALA A 32 2.24 -11.17 31.41
CA ALA A 32 1.93 -10.46 32.64
C ALA A 32 0.44 -10.10 32.72
N ALA A 33 -0.12 -9.55 31.65
CA ALA A 33 -1.55 -9.26 31.54
C ALA A 33 -2.40 -10.46 31.14
N LYS A 34 -1.80 -11.64 30.92
CA LYS A 34 -2.46 -12.88 30.50
C LYS A 34 -3.40 -12.67 29.31
N THR A 35 -2.91 -11.95 28.30
CA THR A 35 -3.72 -11.48 27.18
C THR A 35 -3.01 -11.75 25.87
N VAL A 36 -3.73 -12.23 24.87
CA VAL A 36 -3.29 -12.24 23.48
C VAL A 36 -4.00 -11.13 22.71
N ALA A 37 -3.26 -10.39 21.89
CA ALA A 37 -3.79 -9.42 20.95
C ALA A 37 -3.50 -9.87 19.51
N VAL A 38 -4.48 -9.69 18.63
CA VAL A 38 -4.46 -10.15 17.23
C VAL A 38 -4.85 -9.01 16.30
N GLY A 39 -4.09 -8.81 15.23
CA GLY A 39 -4.30 -7.73 14.26
C GLY A 39 -3.76 -8.04 12.87
N LEU A 40 -4.15 -7.22 11.88
CA LEU A 40 -3.54 -7.20 10.55
C LEU A 40 -2.56 -6.04 10.47
N GLN A 41 -1.27 -6.32 10.33
CA GLN A 41 -0.19 -5.33 10.36
C GLN A 41 0.91 -5.65 9.37
N GLU A 42 1.76 -4.68 9.03
CA GLU A 42 2.99 -4.96 8.28
C GLU A 42 4.02 -5.64 9.20
N VAL A 43 4.30 -5.04 10.36
CA VAL A 43 5.07 -5.64 11.47
C VAL A 43 4.29 -5.57 12.78
N PRO A 44 4.56 -6.45 13.78
CA PRO A 44 3.71 -6.54 14.98
C PRO A 44 3.74 -5.30 15.88
N THR A 45 4.71 -4.40 15.68
CA THR A 45 4.85 -3.12 16.41
C THR A 45 4.01 -1.98 15.81
N ASP A 46 3.43 -2.16 14.62
CA ASP A 46 2.64 -1.11 13.97
C ASP A 46 1.24 -1.01 14.57
N ALA A 47 0.49 0.05 14.22
CA ALA A 47 -0.95 0.05 14.47
C ALA A 47 -1.64 -0.98 13.56
N PRO A 48 -2.58 -1.79 14.06
CA PRO A 48 -3.31 -2.75 13.24
C PRO A 48 -4.30 -2.04 12.31
N LEU A 49 -4.54 -2.62 11.15
CA LEU A 49 -5.61 -2.16 10.27
C LEU A 49 -6.99 -2.51 10.84
N PRO A 50 -8.03 -1.76 10.43
CA PRO A 50 -9.41 -2.18 10.63
C PRO A 50 -9.66 -3.59 10.06
N LEU A 51 -10.13 -4.49 10.93
CA LEU A 51 -10.40 -5.89 10.54
C LEU A 51 -11.70 -6.02 9.75
N GLY A 52 -12.69 -5.16 10.01
CA GLY A 52 -14.01 -5.19 9.37
C GLY A 52 -14.65 -6.59 9.45
N ASP A 53 -15.25 -7.04 8.35
CA ASP A 53 -15.89 -8.36 8.25
C ASP A 53 -14.94 -9.55 8.47
N ARG A 54 -13.61 -9.32 8.45
CA ARG A 54 -12.63 -10.38 8.71
C ARG A 54 -12.56 -10.74 10.18
N ALA A 55 -12.97 -9.85 11.10
CA ALA A 55 -12.92 -10.10 12.53
C ALA A 55 -13.62 -11.42 12.91
N GLY A 56 -14.81 -11.68 12.34
CA GLY A 56 -15.57 -12.91 12.59
C GLY A 56 -14.98 -14.18 11.97
N LYS A 57 -13.94 -14.06 11.13
CA LYS A 57 -13.24 -15.20 10.52
C LYS A 57 -11.96 -15.58 11.26
N ILE A 58 -11.51 -14.73 12.18
CA ILE A 58 -10.31 -14.96 12.96
C ILE A 58 -10.66 -15.93 14.09
N LYS A 59 -9.83 -16.97 14.24
CA LYS A 59 -9.94 -17.97 15.30
C LYS A 59 -8.63 -18.03 16.05
N ALA A 60 -8.68 -18.13 17.36
CA ALA A 60 -7.52 -18.33 18.21
C ALA A 60 -7.69 -19.57 19.08
N TRP A 61 -6.60 -20.23 19.45
CA TRP A 61 -6.58 -21.41 20.32
C TRP A 61 -5.20 -21.59 20.97
N THR A 62 -5.15 -22.44 21.99
CA THR A 62 -3.91 -22.87 22.64
C THR A 62 -3.79 -24.40 22.54
N LYS A 63 -2.75 -24.96 23.15
CA LYS A 63 -2.60 -26.43 23.20
C LYS A 63 -3.66 -27.10 24.08
N THR A 64 -4.06 -26.45 25.17
CA THR A 64 -5.00 -26.94 26.17
C THR A 64 -6.44 -26.54 25.85
N GLU A 65 -6.63 -25.32 25.34
CA GLU A 65 -7.92 -24.74 24.99
C GLU A 65 -8.08 -24.71 23.47
N LYS A 66 -8.99 -25.53 22.95
CA LYS A 66 -9.21 -25.67 21.50
C LYS A 66 -9.81 -24.43 20.83
N SER A 67 -10.26 -23.44 21.60
CA SER A 67 -10.77 -22.17 21.10
C SER A 67 -10.69 -21.10 22.20
N LEU A 68 -10.18 -19.92 21.84
CA LEU A 68 -10.19 -18.71 22.66
C LEU A 68 -11.25 -17.73 22.15
N PRO A 69 -12.12 -17.18 23.02
CA PRO A 69 -13.07 -16.15 22.63
C PRO A 69 -12.32 -14.83 22.34
N LEU A 70 -12.47 -14.30 21.13
CA LEU A 70 -11.86 -13.04 20.73
C LEU A 70 -12.89 -11.90 20.80
N THR A 71 -12.52 -10.82 21.48
CA THR A 71 -13.35 -9.62 21.62
C THR A 71 -12.66 -8.44 20.93
N ALA A 72 -13.42 -7.64 20.20
CA ALA A 72 -12.90 -6.44 19.55
C ALA A 72 -12.61 -5.34 20.58
N GLU A 73 -11.43 -4.76 20.51
CA GLU A 73 -11.01 -3.60 21.30
C GLU A 73 -10.23 -2.64 20.40
N GLY A 74 -10.91 -1.60 19.91
CA GLY A 74 -10.39 -0.75 18.85
C GLY A 74 -10.20 -1.54 17.55
N GLN A 75 -8.99 -1.51 16.99
CA GLN A 75 -8.60 -2.26 15.79
C GLN A 75 -8.00 -3.64 16.10
N TRP A 76 -7.96 -4.04 17.37
CA TRP A 76 -7.46 -5.32 17.83
C TRP A 76 -8.58 -6.31 18.13
N LEU A 77 -8.27 -7.60 18.03
CA LEU A 77 -9.01 -8.65 18.73
C LEU A 77 -8.19 -9.13 19.92
N LYS A 78 -8.78 -9.19 21.11
CA LYS A 78 -8.10 -9.65 22.31
C LYS A 78 -8.81 -10.84 22.96
N SER A 79 -8.03 -11.66 23.65
CA SER A 79 -8.54 -12.73 24.50
C SER A 79 -7.65 -12.89 25.73
N SER A 80 -8.21 -13.33 26.84
CA SER A 80 -7.44 -13.69 28.02
C SER A 80 -6.97 -15.14 27.91
N THR A 81 -5.72 -15.41 28.28
CA THR A 81 -5.17 -16.76 28.33
C THR A 81 -3.99 -16.82 29.31
N ALA A 82 -3.90 -17.91 30.07
CA ALA A 82 -2.76 -18.19 30.93
C ALA A 82 -1.67 -19.01 30.22
N GLU A 83 -1.90 -19.39 28.95
CA GLU A 83 -0.97 -20.20 28.17
C GLU A 83 0.15 -19.34 27.60
N HIS A 84 1.32 -19.95 27.49
CA HIS A 84 2.54 -19.28 27.03
C HIS A 84 2.74 -19.35 25.51
N CYS A 85 1.77 -19.93 24.80
CA CYS A 85 1.77 -20.05 23.36
C CYS A 85 0.33 -20.08 22.81
N VAL A 86 0.07 -19.24 21.81
CA VAL A 86 -1.25 -19.08 21.17
C VAL A 86 -1.11 -19.22 19.66
N GLY A 87 -2.08 -19.91 19.06
CA GLY A 87 -2.23 -20.05 17.61
C GLY A 87 -3.43 -19.26 17.14
N VAL A 88 -3.30 -18.66 15.96
CA VAL A 88 -4.36 -17.89 15.33
C VAL A 88 -4.44 -18.25 13.86
N SER A 89 -5.65 -18.28 13.31
CA SER A 89 -5.89 -18.41 11.88
C SER A 89 -6.84 -17.36 11.34
N LEU A 90 -6.63 -16.98 10.09
CA LEU A 90 -7.58 -16.27 9.26
C LEU A 90 -7.59 -16.92 7.87
N ASP A 91 -8.75 -17.46 7.49
CA ASP A 91 -8.99 -17.80 6.09
C ASP A 91 -9.36 -16.52 5.33
N TYR A 92 -8.43 -16.03 4.50
CA TYR A 92 -8.64 -14.80 3.75
C TYR A 92 -9.50 -15.04 2.50
N GLY A 93 -9.58 -16.28 2.03
CA GLY A 93 -10.29 -16.69 0.83
C GLY A 93 -9.46 -16.54 -0.46
N VAL A 94 -10.15 -16.68 -1.60
CA VAL A 94 -9.53 -16.64 -2.92
C VAL A 94 -9.33 -15.20 -3.40
N LEU A 95 -8.10 -14.88 -3.81
CA LEU A 95 -7.71 -13.61 -4.39
C LEU A 95 -7.33 -13.77 -5.85
N ASP A 96 -7.90 -12.91 -6.69
CA ASP A 96 -7.47 -12.73 -8.07
C ASP A 96 -6.51 -11.54 -8.15
N ARG A 97 -5.24 -11.84 -8.43
CA ARG A 97 -4.17 -10.85 -8.59
C ARG A 97 -3.45 -11.06 -9.93
N ARG A 98 -4.19 -11.50 -10.96
CA ARG A 98 -3.65 -11.69 -12.32
C ARG A 98 -3.13 -10.39 -12.93
N ASP A 99 -3.79 -9.28 -12.64
CA ASP A 99 -3.37 -7.92 -12.97
C ASP A 99 -1.99 -7.54 -12.40
N GLN A 100 -1.61 -8.15 -11.27
CA GLN A 100 -0.32 -7.96 -10.61
C GLN A 100 0.70 -9.06 -10.97
N GLY A 101 0.38 -9.94 -11.93
CA GLY A 101 1.24 -11.08 -12.28
C GLY A 101 1.36 -12.14 -11.18
N ARG A 102 0.46 -12.16 -10.18
CA ARG A 102 0.52 -13.06 -9.01
C ARG A 102 -0.42 -14.27 -9.11
N GLY A 103 -1.26 -14.31 -10.13
CA GLY A 103 -2.24 -15.39 -10.38
C GLY A 103 -3.50 -15.31 -9.51
N VAL A 104 -4.30 -16.38 -9.57
CA VAL A 104 -5.47 -16.57 -8.68
C VAL A 104 -5.08 -17.57 -7.60
N TYR A 105 -5.16 -17.18 -6.33
CA TYR A 105 -4.68 -18.02 -5.24
C TYR A 105 -5.59 -17.98 -4.01
N TRP A 106 -5.65 -19.10 -3.30
CA TRP A 106 -6.26 -19.16 -1.97
C TRP A 106 -5.25 -18.69 -0.92
N LEU A 107 -5.60 -17.64 -0.17
CA LEU A 107 -4.74 -17.05 0.84
C LEU A 107 -5.16 -17.48 2.25
N ARG A 108 -4.22 -18.07 2.97
CA ARG A 108 -4.40 -18.52 4.35
C ARG A 108 -3.37 -17.86 5.26
N TYR A 109 -3.84 -17.26 6.34
CA TYR A 109 -2.99 -16.66 7.35
C TYR A 109 -3.02 -17.48 8.64
N TYR A 110 -1.84 -17.66 9.21
CA TYR A 110 -1.61 -18.17 10.55
C TYR A 110 -0.73 -17.19 11.31
N ALA A 111 -0.89 -17.17 12.63
CA ALA A 111 0.02 -16.49 13.53
C ALA A 111 0.26 -17.36 14.76
N LYS A 112 1.48 -17.28 15.28
CA LYS A 112 1.88 -17.90 16.54
C LYS A 112 2.48 -16.84 17.44
N ALA A 113 1.95 -16.71 18.64
CA ALA A 113 2.54 -15.89 19.69
C ALA A 113 3.12 -16.80 20.76
N ALA A 114 4.35 -16.55 21.19
CA ALA A 114 4.99 -17.24 22.29
C ALA A 114 5.72 -16.24 23.19
N ASP A 115 5.73 -16.49 24.49
CA ASP A 115 6.43 -15.60 25.44
C ASP A 115 7.96 -15.74 25.40
N SER A 116 8.47 -16.83 24.81
CA SER A 116 9.88 -17.17 24.78
C SER A 116 10.20 -18.10 23.61
N ALA A 117 11.48 -18.15 23.22
CA ALA A 117 11.95 -19.04 22.16
C ALA A 117 11.65 -20.51 22.51
N ALA A 118 11.86 -20.90 23.78
CA ALA A 118 11.54 -22.23 24.27
C ALA A 118 10.06 -22.58 24.09
N MET A 119 9.14 -21.68 24.47
CA MET A 119 7.70 -21.94 24.29
C MET A 119 7.28 -21.95 22.83
N SER A 120 7.96 -21.19 21.96
CA SER A 120 7.71 -21.21 20.51
C SER A 120 7.99 -22.58 19.87
N GLN A 121 8.79 -23.44 20.50
CA GLN A 121 9.07 -24.81 20.01
C GLN A 121 7.89 -25.76 20.19
N GLY A 122 6.97 -25.47 21.11
CA GLY A 122 5.81 -26.32 21.36
C GLY A 122 4.85 -26.30 20.17
N LYS A 123 4.48 -27.48 19.63
CA LYS A 123 3.50 -27.58 18.54
C LYS A 123 2.10 -27.22 19.02
N ILE A 124 1.40 -26.36 18.28
CA ILE A 124 0.02 -25.96 18.57
C ILE A 124 -0.98 -26.39 17.48
N GLY A 125 -0.49 -27.10 16.46
CA GLY A 125 -1.33 -27.67 15.41
C GLY A 125 -1.68 -26.70 14.29
N LEU A 126 -0.81 -25.72 14.00
CA LEU A 126 -0.99 -24.87 12.82
C LEU A 126 -0.60 -25.65 11.55
N PRO A 127 -1.36 -25.55 10.46
CA PRO A 127 -0.97 -26.14 9.17
C PRO A 127 0.34 -25.60 8.62
N LEU A 128 0.67 -24.33 8.90
CA LEU A 128 2.02 -23.79 8.73
C LEU A 128 2.45 -23.22 10.07
N GLU A 129 3.55 -23.71 10.61
CA GLU A 129 4.01 -23.39 11.96
C GLU A 129 5.47 -22.94 11.91
N VAL A 130 5.78 -21.87 12.65
CA VAL A 130 7.11 -21.29 12.75
C VAL A 130 7.56 -21.34 14.21
N SER A 131 8.80 -21.72 14.45
CA SER A 131 9.42 -21.72 15.78
C SER A 131 10.81 -21.12 15.75
N LEU A 132 11.29 -20.67 16.92
CA LEU A 132 12.61 -20.08 17.13
C LEU A 132 13.35 -20.83 18.23
N ALA A 133 14.58 -21.27 17.97
CA ALA A 133 15.47 -21.89 18.95
C ALA A 133 16.81 -21.15 19.00
N GLU A 134 17.45 -21.13 20.16
CA GLU A 134 18.83 -20.67 20.29
C GLU A 134 19.76 -21.88 20.39
N VAL A 135 20.63 -22.07 19.39
CA VAL A 135 21.53 -23.22 19.28
C VAL A 135 22.95 -22.74 19.03
N ALA A 136 23.87 -23.05 19.95
CA ALA A 136 25.29 -22.69 19.85
C ALA A 136 25.53 -21.20 19.52
N GLY A 137 24.77 -20.31 20.19
CA GLY A 137 24.89 -18.86 20.00
C GLY A 137 24.31 -18.35 18.68
N LYS A 138 23.43 -19.11 18.02
CA LYS A 138 22.68 -18.72 16.82
C LYS A 138 21.19 -18.88 17.03
N SER A 139 20.44 -17.96 16.46
CA SER A 139 18.98 -18.07 16.33
C SER A 139 18.65 -18.97 15.14
N VAL A 140 17.89 -20.03 15.37
CA VAL A 140 17.46 -20.99 14.35
C VAL A 140 15.95 -20.94 14.22
N ILE A 141 15.48 -20.48 13.06
CA ILE A 141 14.06 -20.50 12.70
C ILE A 141 13.77 -21.86 12.06
N THR A 142 12.70 -22.51 12.50
CA THR A 142 12.17 -23.73 11.85
C THR A 142 10.79 -23.45 11.30
N VAL A 143 10.56 -23.83 10.04
CA VAL A 143 9.26 -23.74 9.38
C VAL A 143 8.76 -25.14 9.06
N LEU A 144 7.58 -25.47 9.59
CA LEU A 144 6.91 -26.75 9.35
C LEU A 144 5.60 -26.52 8.61
N LYS A 145 5.37 -27.31 7.55
CA LYS A 145 4.08 -27.42 6.88
C LYS A 145 3.49 -28.79 7.18
N ASP A 146 2.30 -28.80 7.78
CA ASP A 146 1.58 -30.01 8.20
C ASP A 146 2.48 -30.94 9.06
N GLY A 147 3.27 -30.33 9.94
CA GLY A 147 4.20 -31.01 10.84
C GLY A 147 5.50 -31.51 10.21
N LYS A 148 5.73 -31.30 8.91
CA LYS A 148 6.95 -31.69 8.17
C LYS A 148 7.82 -30.47 7.83
N PRO A 149 9.15 -30.62 7.73
CA PRO A 149 10.04 -29.58 7.23
C PRO A 149 9.54 -28.90 5.94
N ALA A 150 9.39 -27.59 5.96
CA ALA A 150 9.03 -26.80 4.78
C ALA A 150 10.29 -26.25 4.13
N ALA A 151 10.91 -27.04 3.24
CA ALA A 151 12.10 -26.61 2.51
C ALA A 151 11.80 -25.47 1.54
N GLY A 152 12.71 -24.49 1.44
CA GLY A 152 12.58 -23.36 0.53
C GLY A 152 11.49 -22.35 0.90
N ALA A 153 10.91 -22.44 2.10
CA ALA A 153 9.96 -21.46 2.62
C ALA A 153 10.63 -20.09 2.69
N GLU A 154 9.97 -19.05 2.18
CA GLU A 154 10.46 -17.68 2.30
C GLU A 154 10.26 -17.21 3.74
N VAL A 155 11.33 -16.69 4.35
CA VAL A 155 11.33 -16.19 5.71
C VAL A 155 11.78 -14.74 5.69
N VAL A 156 10.96 -13.87 6.29
CA VAL A 156 11.25 -12.46 6.53
C VAL A 156 11.30 -12.21 8.03
N ILE A 157 12.28 -11.43 8.47
CA ILE A 157 12.52 -11.15 9.88
C ILE A 157 12.49 -9.65 10.08
N ALA A 158 11.60 -9.20 10.95
CA ALA A 158 11.43 -7.80 11.33
C ALA A 158 11.89 -7.57 12.78
N GLY A 159 12.28 -6.34 13.09
CA GLY A 159 12.51 -5.90 14.47
C GLY A 159 13.89 -6.21 15.07
N ARG A 160 14.88 -6.61 14.25
CA ARG A 160 16.26 -6.76 14.73
C ARG A 160 16.94 -5.38 14.79
N GLU A 161 17.47 -5.01 15.97
CA GLU A 161 18.13 -3.72 16.28
C GLU A 161 18.69 -2.98 15.05
N GLY A 162 17.97 -1.94 14.61
CA GLY A 162 18.45 -0.96 13.62
C GLY A 162 18.68 -1.48 12.19
N LYS A 163 18.15 -2.65 11.79
CA LYS A 163 18.36 -3.21 10.45
C LYS A 163 17.06 -3.33 9.63
N GLU A 164 17.20 -3.15 8.31
CA GLU A 164 16.19 -3.44 7.29
C GLU A 164 15.69 -4.90 7.39
N GLU A 165 14.49 -5.15 6.86
CA GLU A 165 13.93 -6.51 6.78
C GLU A 165 14.93 -7.48 6.12
N PHE A 166 15.22 -8.58 6.80
CA PHE A 166 16.05 -9.65 6.24
C PHE A 166 15.17 -10.72 5.61
N THR A 167 15.40 -11.02 4.33
CA THR A 167 14.69 -12.09 3.60
C THR A 167 15.64 -13.24 3.25
N ALA A 168 15.27 -14.46 3.57
CA ALA A 168 15.99 -15.67 3.20
C ALA A 168 15.03 -16.85 2.96
N LYS A 169 15.58 -18.03 2.65
CA LYS A 169 14.81 -19.27 2.49
C LYS A 169 15.32 -20.36 3.43
N THR A 170 14.43 -21.23 3.89
CA THR A 170 14.79 -22.40 4.68
C THR A 170 15.53 -23.47 3.87
N GLY A 171 16.40 -24.24 4.54
CA GLY A 171 17.08 -25.40 4.00
C GLY A 171 16.17 -26.63 3.84
N ALA A 172 16.75 -27.76 3.42
CA ALA A 172 16.02 -29.01 3.20
C ALA A 172 15.36 -29.57 4.47
N ASP A 173 15.93 -29.27 5.63
CA ASP A 173 15.44 -29.60 6.97
C ASP A 173 14.39 -28.59 7.49
N GLY A 174 14.02 -27.60 6.68
CA GLY A 174 13.05 -26.56 7.03
C GLY A 174 13.62 -25.52 8.00
N THR A 175 14.94 -25.45 8.18
CA THR A 175 15.57 -24.51 9.11
C THR A 175 16.28 -23.36 8.41
N LEU A 176 16.46 -22.25 9.13
CA LEU A 176 17.25 -21.10 8.75
C LEU A 176 18.04 -20.62 9.97
N ALA A 177 19.37 -20.70 9.90
CA ALA A 177 20.26 -20.21 10.95
C ALA A 177 20.63 -18.74 10.72
N LEU A 178 20.63 -17.98 11.80
CA LEU A 178 20.88 -16.54 11.80
C LEU A 178 21.91 -16.20 12.88
N PRO A 179 22.64 -15.08 12.74
CA PRO A 179 23.39 -14.57 13.87
C PRO A 179 22.43 -14.26 15.03
N PRO A 180 22.89 -14.31 16.29
CA PRO A 180 22.04 -14.14 17.46
C PRO A 180 21.38 -12.75 17.52
N SER A 181 20.13 -12.68 17.93
CA SER A 181 19.42 -11.42 18.18
C SER A 181 19.09 -11.24 19.66
N SER A 182 19.32 -10.04 20.18
CA SER A 182 18.74 -9.56 21.43
C SER A 182 17.32 -9.05 21.19
N GLY A 183 16.43 -9.26 22.15
CA GLY A 183 15.10 -8.65 22.18
C GLY A 183 13.99 -9.44 21.47
N PRO A 184 12.81 -8.81 21.29
CA PRO A 184 11.67 -9.38 20.59
C PRO A 184 12.00 -9.84 19.17
N VAL A 185 11.44 -10.98 18.77
CA VAL A 185 11.61 -11.49 17.41
C VAL A 185 10.26 -11.58 16.71
N ALA A 186 10.20 -10.99 15.51
CA ALA A 186 9.06 -11.07 14.61
C ALA A 186 9.47 -11.76 13.30
N VAL A 187 8.89 -12.92 13.02
CA VAL A 187 9.16 -13.71 11.82
C VAL A 187 7.90 -13.83 11.00
N ARG A 188 8.04 -13.73 9.68
CA ARG A 188 7.02 -14.10 8.70
C ARG A 188 7.57 -15.22 7.82
N ALA A 189 6.89 -16.35 7.77
CA ALA A 189 7.18 -17.42 6.81
C ALA A 189 6.07 -17.50 5.76
N MET A 190 6.43 -17.85 4.53
CA MET A 190 5.50 -18.10 3.42
C MET A 190 5.85 -19.39 2.70
N VAL A 191 4.84 -20.22 2.48
CA VAL A 191 4.90 -21.41 1.63
C VAL A 191 3.83 -21.30 0.54
N ALA A 192 4.28 -21.42 -0.71
CA ALA A 192 3.41 -21.55 -1.87
C ALA A 192 3.23 -23.02 -2.23
N ASP A 193 2.01 -23.40 -2.60
CA ASP A 193 1.65 -24.75 -3.05
C ASP A 193 0.89 -24.63 -4.37
N ASN A 194 1.33 -25.33 -5.42
CA ASN A 194 0.70 -25.32 -6.75
C ASN A 194 -0.56 -26.20 -6.82
N THR A 195 -1.16 -26.52 -5.68
CA THR A 195 -2.45 -27.20 -5.62
C THR A 195 -3.55 -26.29 -6.16
N LYS A 196 -4.28 -26.79 -7.16
CA LYS A 196 -5.47 -26.17 -7.72
C LYS A 196 -6.72 -26.66 -7.01
N GLY A 197 -7.75 -25.84 -6.93
CA GLY A 197 -9.01 -26.25 -6.32
C GLY A 197 -10.08 -25.18 -6.34
N THR A 198 -11.10 -25.38 -5.52
CA THR A 198 -12.17 -24.41 -5.27
C THR A 198 -12.29 -24.12 -3.77
N HIS A 199 -12.62 -22.88 -3.43
CA HIS A 199 -12.90 -22.45 -2.06
C HIS A 199 -13.97 -21.35 -2.10
N ASP A 200 -15.04 -21.52 -1.33
CA ASP A 200 -16.24 -20.67 -1.37
C ASP A 200 -16.76 -20.41 -2.80
N GLY A 201 -16.79 -21.47 -3.62
CA GLY A 201 -17.25 -21.42 -5.01
C GLY A 201 -16.30 -20.75 -6.00
N LYS A 202 -15.12 -20.27 -5.57
CA LYS A 202 -14.12 -19.65 -6.43
C LYS A 202 -12.97 -20.60 -6.72
N ALA A 203 -12.59 -20.71 -7.99
CA ALA A 203 -11.43 -21.50 -8.40
C ALA A 203 -10.11 -20.76 -8.10
N TYR A 204 -9.06 -21.52 -7.77
CA TYR A 204 -7.70 -21.02 -7.58
C TYR A 204 -6.66 -21.96 -8.21
N ASP A 205 -5.52 -21.40 -8.60
CA ASP A 205 -4.42 -22.14 -9.24
C ASP A 205 -3.31 -22.55 -8.26
N LEU A 206 -3.25 -21.92 -7.09
CA LEU A 206 -2.27 -22.20 -6.05
C LEU A 206 -2.78 -21.74 -4.67
N VAL A 207 -2.16 -22.25 -3.61
CA VAL A 207 -2.41 -21.83 -2.23
C VAL A 207 -1.19 -21.07 -1.71
N ARG A 208 -1.40 -19.89 -1.14
CA ARG A 208 -0.37 -19.16 -0.39
C ARG A 208 -0.70 -19.22 1.09
N THR A 209 0.19 -19.84 1.84
CA THR A 209 0.06 -19.94 3.29
C THR A 209 1.15 -19.13 3.94
N TYR A 210 0.75 -18.19 4.80
CA TYR A 210 1.65 -17.38 5.59
C TYR A 210 1.50 -17.77 7.06
N CYS A 211 2.60 -17.80 7.79
CA CYS A 211 2.61 -17.94 9.24
C CYS A 211 3.53 -16.88 9.83
N THR A 212 3.03 -16.09 10.76
CA THR A 212 3.85 -15.18 11.55
C THR A 212 4.20 -15.80 12.91
N LEU A 213 5.35 -15.43 13.46
CA LEU A 213 5.76 -15.77 14.81
C LEU A 213 6.20 -14.50 15.53
N THR A 214 5.63 -14.26 16.71
CA THR A 214 6.12 -13.26 17.66
C THR A 214 6.65 -13.98 18.90
N VAL A 215 7.91 -13.73 19.25
CA VAL A 215 8.55 -14.27 20.48
C VAL A 215 8.94 -13.13 21.40
N ALA A 216 8.50 -13.21 22.66
CA ALA A 216 8.86 -12.26 23.72
C ALA A 216 8.61 -10.79 23.33
N GLY A 217 7.66 -10.55 22.43
CA GLY A 217 7.25 -9.20 22.07
C GLY A 217 6.51 -8.60 23.25
N PRO A 218 6.77 -7.34 23.65
CA PRO A 218 5.78 -6.66 24.46
C PRO A 218 4.46 -6.75 23.66
N LEU A 219 3.31 -6.83 24.33
CA LEU A 219 2.13 -6.29 23.66
C LEU A 219 2.52 -4.91 23.11
N PRO A 220 1.80 -4.38 22.13
CA PRO A 220 1.60 -2.95 22.19
C PRO A 220 1.00 -2.70 23.58
N VAL A 221 1.87 -2.47 24.58
CA VAL A 221 1.63 -1.49 25.62
C VAL A 221 1.17 -0.36 24.75
N GLU A 222 -0.11 -0.02 24.77
CA GLU A 222 -0.48 1.32 24.35
C GLU A 222 0.53 2.16 25.11
N PRO A 223 1.54 2.75 24.46
CA PRO A 223 2.17 3.83 25.14
C PRO A 223 0.96 4.71 25.47
N LYS A 224 0.90 5.28 26.68
CA LYS A 224 0.37 6.64 26.69
C LYS A 224 1.28 7.36 25.73
N ALA A 225 0.95 7.29 24.44
CA ALA A 225 1.70 7.91 23.41
C ALA A 225 1.49 9.36 23.82
N GLU A 226 2.57 10.01 24.21
CA GLU A 226 2.80 11.24 23.47
C GLU A 226 2.69 10.80 22.01
N GLU A 227 1.49 10.98 21.45
CA GLU A 227 1.19 10.74 20.06
C GLU A 227 2.37 11.35 19.33
N LYS A 228 3.23 10.52 18.73
CA LYS A 228 4.32 11.04 17.91
C LYS A 228 3.64 12.04 17.00
N PRO A 229 4.04 13.33 17.02
CA PRO A 229 3.29 14.36 16.33
C PRO A 229 3.06 13.90 14.90
N LYS A 230 1.79 13.79 14.52
CA LYS A 230 1.43 13.31 13.18
C LYS A 230 2.19 14.14 12.17
N THR A 231 2.89 13.46 11.26
CA THR A 231 3.55 14.13 10.14
C THR A 231 2.51 14.93 9.36
N PHE A 232 2.94 15.99 8.67
CA PHE A 232 1.98 16.83 7.98
C PHE A 232 1.22 16.07 6.88
N THR A 233 1.87 15.13 6.20
CA THR A 233 1.20 14.23 5.23
C THR A 233 0.15 13.32 5.88
N GLN A 234 0.36 12.81 7.10
CA GLN A 234 -0.67 12.07 7.84
C GLN A 234 -1.88 12.96 8.15
N ARG A 235 -1.63 14.20 8.59
CA ARG A 235 -2.71 15.17 8.85
C ARG A 235 -3.47 15.56 7.58
N LEU A 236 -2.78 15.68 6.43
CA LEU A 236 -3.43 15.89 5.13
C LEU A 236 -4.37 14.72 4.82
N SER A 237 -3.89 13.47 4.94
CA SER A 237 -4.70 12.27 4.74
C SER A 237 -5.94 12.26 5.63
N GLU A 238 -5.80 12.59 6.92
CA GLU A 238 -6.93 12.67 7.85
C GLU A 238 -7.92 13.77 7.46
N ALA A 239 -7.43 14.95 7.08
CA ALA A 239 -8.28 16.07 6.67
C ALA A 239 -9.02 15.81 5.34
N PHE A 240 -8.54 14.86 4.54
CA PHE A 240 -9.20 14.42 3.31
C PHE A 240 -10.25 13.33 3.58
N GLY A 241 -10.17 12.61 4.70
CA GLY A 241 -11.12 11.56 5.07
C GLY A 241 -11.29 10.50 3.98
N ASP A 242 -12.52 10.02 3.81
CA ASP A 242 -12.85 8.93 2.88
C ASP A 242 -13.01 9.39 1.42
N ASN A 243 -12.57 10.61 1.08
CA ASN A 243 -12.76 11.16 -0.28
C ASN A 243 -12.08 10.30 -1.36
N HIS A 244 -10.99 9.60 -1.04
CA HIS A 244 -10.38 8.63 -1.96
C HIS A 244 -11.36 7.51 -2.36
N ASP A 245 -12.09 6.97 -1.39
CA ASP A 245 -13.07 5.90 -1.60
C ASP A 245 -14.31 6.42 -2.34
N VAL A 246 -14.72 7.65 -2.05
CA VAL A 246 -15.79 8.33 -2.79
C VAL A 246 -15.39 8.51 -4.27
N VAL A 247 -14.17 8.97 -4.55
CA VAL A 247 -13.65 9.11 -5.92
C VAL A 247 -13.69 7.77 -6.66
N GLY A 248 -13.30 6.68 -5.99
CA GLY A 248 -13.36 5.32 -6.53
C GLY A 248 -14.75 4.86 -6.99
N ASN A 249 -15.81 5.52 -6.52
CA ASN A 249 -17.20 5.18 -6.81
C ASN A 249 -17.89 6.12 -7.82
N THR A 250 -17.17 7.10 -8.36
CA THR A 250 -17.70 8.06 -9.35
C THR A 250 -17.99 7.43 -10.72
N ALA A 251 -18.83 8.07 -11.53
CA ALA A 251 -19.19 7.60 -12.86
C ALA A 251 -17.97 7.43 -13.78
N PHE A 252 -17.03 8.40 -13.77
CA PHE A 252 -15.78 8.29 -14.52
C PHE A 252 -14.99 7.01 -14.17
N ILE A 253 -14.75 6.75 -12.88
CA ILE A 253 -13.98 5.58 -12.45
C ILE A 253 -14.70 4.28 -12.81
N LYS A 254 -16.03 4.22 -12.63
CA LYS A 254 -16.82 3.04 -13.03
C LYS A 254 -16.77 2.79 -14.53
N THR A 255 -16.85 3.84 -15.36
CA THR A 255 -16.72 3.74 -16.82
C THR A 255 -15.33 3.26 -17.24
N LEU A 256 -14.28 3.83 -16.64
CA LEU A 256 -12.89 3.43 -16.86
C LEU A 256 -12.67 1.96 -16.48
N MET A 257 -13.00 1.56 -15.24
CA MET A 257 -12.79 0.20 -14.75
C MET A 257 -13.64 -0.83 -15.50
N GLY A 258 -14.80 -0.42 -16.02
CA GLY A 258 -15.64 -1.23 -16.89
C GLY A 258 -15.12 -1.37 -18.33
N GLY A 259 -14.00 -0.71 -18.68
CA GLY A 259 -13.44 -0.72 -20.03
C GLY A 259 -14.30 -0.01 -21.07
N LYS A 260 -15.19 0.90 -20.65
CA LYS A 260 -16.15 1.61 -21.51
C LYS A 260 -15.74 3.04 -21.83
N LEU A 261 -14.58 3.47 -21.36
CA LEU A 261 -14.06 4.82 -21.58
C LEU A 261 -13.79 5.05 -23.06
N THR A 262 -14.35 6.12 -23.63
CA THR A 262 -14.11 6.50 -25.02
C THR A 262 -12.91 7.43 -25.15
N LYS A 263 -12.33 7.52 -26.35
CA LYS A 263 -11.23 8.46 -26.64
C LYS A 263 -11.64 9.93 -26.38
N PRO A 264 -12.81 10.43 -26.84
CA PRO A 264 -13.25 11.80 -26.53
C PRO A 264 -13.43 12.07 -25.04
N GLN A 265 -13.94 11.10 -24.28
CA GLN A 265 -14.07 11.20 -22.83
C GLN A 265 -12.72 11.33 -22.13
N TRP A 266 -11.74 10.51 -22.53
CA TRP A 266 -10.39 10.56 -22.00
C TRP A 266 -9.67 11.86 -22.37
N GLU A 267 -9.80 12.30 -23.62
CA GLU A 267 -9.26 13.57 -24.10
C GLU A 267 -9.80 14.74 -23.27
N ALA A 268 -11.13 14.83 -23.11
CA ALA A 268 -11.75 15.88 -22.34
C ALA A 268 -11.29 15.86 -20.87
N HIS A 269 -11.14 14.67 -20.28
CA HIS A 269 -10.61 14.50 -18.92
C HIS A 269 -9.16 15.03 -18.79
N LEU A 270 -8.28 14.66 -19.72
CA LEU A 270 -6.88 15.11 -19.71
C LEU A 270 -6.76 16.61 -19.97
N GLN A 271 -7.62 17.21 -20.80
CA GLN A 271 -7.67 18.66 -21.01
C GLN A 271 -7.98 19.41 -19.71
N GLN A 272 -8.93 18.95 -18.90
CA GLN A 272 -9.22 19.60 -17.62
C GLN A 272 -8.03 19.52 -16.64
N ARG A 273 -7.36 18.36 -16.62
CA ARG A 273 -6.15 18.18 -15.80
C ARG A 273 -5.00 19.06 -16.27
N ALA A 274 -4.80 19.19 -17.59
CA ALA A 274 -3.77 20.04 -18.17
C ALA A 274 -3.89 21.49 -17.71
N LEU A 275 -5.11 22.06 -17.74
CA LEU A 275 -5.36 23.42 -17.24
C LEU A 275 -4.99 23.59 -15.76
N ILE A 276 -5.37 22.62 -14.92
CA ILE A 276 -5.08 22.67 -13.47
C ILE A 276 -3.58 22.55 -13.21
N HIS A 277 -2.91 21.60 -13.87
CA HIS A 277 -1.47 21.35 -13.70
C HIS A 277 -0.61 22.50 -14.21
N GLU A 278 -0.99 23.12 -15.32
CA GLU A 278 -0.30 24.31 -15.83
C GLU A 278 -0.37 25.49 -14.86
N GLU A 279 -1.54 25.72 -14.25
CA GLU A 279 -1.69 26.79 -13.26
C GLU A 279 -0.89 26.52 -11.98
N ILE A 280 -0.85 25.25 -11.52
CA ILE A 280 -0.02 24.83 -10.39
C ILE A 280 1.47 25.03 -10.72
N ASP A 281 1.94 24.58 -11.88
CA ASP A 281 3.34 24.72 -12.31
C ASP A 281 3.73 26.20 -12.37
N ARG A 282 2.88 27.05 -12.97
CA ARG A 282 3.09 28.51 -13.03
C ARG A 282 3.28 29.12 -11.63
N ILE A 283 2.43 28.76 -10.67
CA ILE A 283 2.48 29.29 -9.30
C ILE A 283 3.68 28.74 -8.54
N ALA A 284 3.93 27.43 -8.61
CA ALA A 284 5.01 26.78 -7.89
C ALA A 284 6.38 27.23 -8.38
N ARG A 285 6.58 27.47 -9.69
CA ARG A 285 7.81 28.04 -10.24
C ARG A 285 8.02 29.50 -9.87
N ALA A 286 6.93 30.26 -9.71
CA ALA A 286 7.00 31.64 -9.27
C ALA A 286 7.37 31.78 -7.77
N ALA A 287 7.21 30.71 -6.98
CA ALA A 287 7.78 30.62 -5.65
C ALA A 287 9.31 30.55 -5.79
N GLY A 288 9.95 31.72 -5.70
CA GLY A 288 11.41 31.85 -5.83
C GLY A 288 12.18 31.11 -4.73
N PRO A 289 13.52 31.15 -4.76
CA PRO A 289 14.39 30.40 -3.84
C PRO A 289 14.13 30.69 -2.35
N SER A 290 13.57 31.86 -2.04
CA SER A 290 13.22 32.30 -0.69
C SER A 290 11.99 31.60 -0.09
N LEU A 291 11.23 30.84 -0.89
CA LEU A 291 10.08 30.07 -0.44
C LEU A 291 10.21 28.63 -0.96
N PRO A 292 10.97 27.76 -0.26
CA PRO A 292 11.22 26.41 -0.72
C PRO A 292 9.92 25.62 -0.73
N VAL A 293 9.37 25.40 -1.93
CA VAL A 293 8.20 24.56 -2.16
C VAL A 293 8.66 23.16 -2.57
N PRO A 294 7.95 22.08 -2.18
CA PRO A 294 8.25 20.72 -2.61
C PRO A 294 7.85 20.53 -4.09
N TYR A 295 8.46 21.26 -5.02
CA TYR A 295 8.11 21.24 -6.44
C TYR A 295 9.37 21.40 -7.31
N GLY A 296 9.94 20.28 -7.73
CA GLY A 296 11.19 20.21 -8.50
C GLY A 296 11.03 19.58 -9.88
N GLU A 297 12.13 19.17 -10.47
CA GLU A 297 12.20 18.66 -11.85
C GLU A 297 11.22 17.50 -12.12
N GLU A 298 11.10 16.54 -11.20
CA GLU A 298 10.16 15.42 -11.37
C GLU A 298 8.70 15.87 -11.41
N GLN A 299 8.33 16.86 -10.59
CA GLN A 299 6.97 17.41 -10.59
C GLN A 299 6.69 18.20 -11.88
N GLN A 300 7.69 18.95 -12.35
CA GLN A 300 7.62 19.76 -13.58
C GLN A 300 7.43 18.91 -14.84
N LYS A 301 7.97 17.69 -14.89
CA LYS A 301 7.79 16.76 -16.02
C LYS A 301 6.33 16.38 -16.27
N VAL A 302 5.46 16.46 -15.26
CA VAL A 302 4.06 16.03 -15.37
C VAL A 302 3.28 16.81 -16.43
N VAL A 303 3.53 18.11 -16.57
CA VAL A 303 2.92 18.94 -17.63
C VAL A 303 3.37 18.48 -19.02
N GLU A 304 4.64 18.14 -19.18
CA GLU A 304 5.18 17.64 -20.46
C GLU A 304 4.60 16.26 -20.83
N LEU A 305 4.37 15.39 -19.83
CA LEU A 305 3.70 14.10 -20.07
C LEU A 305 2.24 14.30 -20.51
N LEU A 306 1.52 15.29 -19.96
CA LEU A 306 0.16 15.63 -20.44
C LEU A 306 0.18 16.16 -21.87
N LYS A 307 1.18 16.97 -22.23
CA LYS A 307 1.33 17.46 -23.62
C LYS A 307 1.53 16.29 -24.58
N GLN A 308 2.36 15.31 -24.22
CA GLN A 308 2.58 14.10 -25.01
C GLN A 308 1.29 13.30 -25.20
N ASP A 309 0.53 13.08 -24.13
CA ASP A 309 -0.72 12.31 -24.20
C ASP A 309 -1.78 13.01 -25.05
N LEU A 310 -1.97 14.32 -24.88
CA LEU A 310 -2.90 15.11 -25.70
C LEU A 310 -2.47 15.10 -27.19
N ALA A 311 -1.18 15.27 -27.48
CA ALA A 311 -0.66 15.21 -28.84
C ALA A 311 -0.85 13.82 -29.47
N ALA A 312 -0.63 12.74 -28.72
CA ALA A 312 -0.85 11.37 -29.18
C ALA A 312 -2.32 11.09 -29.52
N MET A 313 -3.26 11.82 -28.90
CA MET A 313 -4.68 11.76 -29.26
C MET A 313 -5.04 12.63 -30.48
N GLY A 314 -4.14 13.48 -30.96
CA GLY A 314 -4.40 14.50 -31.98
C GLY A 314 -5.08 15.76 -31.43
N SER A 315 -5.04 15.94 -30.10
CA SER A 315 -5.64 17.08 -29.42
C SER A 315 -4.67 18.26 -29.34
N LYS A 316 -5.21 19.48 -29.30
CA LYS A 316 -4.45 20.68 -28.97
C LYS A 316 -4.38 20.86 -27.46
N TRP A 317 -3.38 21.61 -26.99
CA TRP A 317 -3.35 22.06 -25.59
C TRP A 317 -4.59 22.91 -25.30
N PRO A 318 -5.29 22.69 -24.16
CA PRO A 318 -6.50 23.43 -23.84
C PRO A 318 -6.18 24.87 -23.45
N ASP A 319 -7.12 25.75 -23.75
CA ASP A 319 -7.15 27.12 -23.21
C ASP A 319 -8.28 27.25 -22.18
N ALA A 320 -8.37 28.42 -21.52
CA ALA A 320 -9.39 28.67 -20.50
C ALA A 320 -10.84 28.55 -21.04
N ALA A 321 -11.07 28.77 -22.34
CA ALA A 321 -12.41 28.64 -22.93
C ALA A 321 -12.83 27.17 -23.08
N MET A 322 -11.87 26.23 -23.06
CA MET A 322 -12.10 24.79 -23.05
C MET A 322 -12.30 24.22 -21.62
N GLY A 323 -12.09 25.03 -20.59
CA GLY A 323 -12.32 24.66 -19.20
C GLY A 323 -13.81 24.47 -18.90
N TRP A 324 -14.16 23.36 -18.25
CA TRP A 324 -15.50 23.16 -17.72
C TRP A 324 -15.81 24.18 -16.61
N PRO A 325 -17.09 24.46 -16.32
CA PRO A 325 -17.45 25.39 -15.25
C PRO A 325 -16.77 25.06 -13.91
N LEU A 326 -16.80 23.80 -13.49
CA LEU A 326 -16.14 23.34 -12.27
C LEU A 326 -14.60 23.51 -12.33
N THR A 327 -13.99 23.33 -13.50
CA THR A 327 -12.54 23.50 -13.68
C THR A 327 -12.17 24.97 -13.54
N ASN A 328 -12.93 25.85 -14.17
CA ASN A 328 -12.72 27.30 -14.11
C ASN A 328 -12.93 27.83 -12.68
N GLU A 329 -13.91 27.30 -11.94
CA GLU A 329 -14.10 27.62 -10.53
C GLU A 329 -12.87 27.22 -9.68
N LEU A 330 -12.36 26.00 -9.86
CA LEU A 330 -11.15 25.57 -9.15
C LEU A 330 -9.93 26.43 -9.52
N LEU A 331 -9.74 26.72 -10.81
CA LEU A 331 -8.65 27.58 -11.30
C LEU A 331 -8.73 28.99 -10.71
N GLN A 332 -9.93 29.56 -10.62
CA GLN A 332 -10.14 30.86 -9.98
C GLN A 332 -9.69 30.82 -8.52
N ARG A 333 -10.09 29.79 -7.76
CA ARG A 333 -9.68 29.64 -6.35
C ARG A 333 -8.17 29.45 -6.20
N ILE A 334 -7.53 28.69 -7.10
CA ILE A 334 -6.07 28.54 -7.15
C ILE A 334 -5.39 29.90 -7.37
N ARG A 335 -5.87 30.70 -8.33
CA ARG A 335 -5.32 32.03 -8.64
C ARG A 335 -5.52 33.04 -7.52
N GLU A 336 -6.69 33.03 -6.89
CA GLU A 336 -7.00 33.92 -5.77
C GLU A 336 -6.14 33.62 -4.55
N SER A 337 -5.99 32.33 -4.20
CA SER A 337 -5.12 31.90 -3.10
C SER A 337 -3.63 32.14 -3.38
N ALA A 338 -3.20 32.10 -4.65
CA ALA A 338 -1.82 32.43 -5.01
C ALA A 338 -1.38 33.85 -4.59
N LYS A 339 -2.32 34.78 -4.36
CA LYS A 339 -2.03 36.12 -3.84
C LYS A 339 -1.50 36.11 -2.41
N VAL A 340 -1.79 35.06 -1.64
CA VAL A 340 -1.31 34.88 -0.25
C VAL A 340 -0.18 33.86 -0.15
N GLY A 341 0.03 33.04 -1.18
CA GLY A 341 1.14 32.10 -1.28
C GLY A 341 0.80 30.86 -2.12
N PRO A 342 1.80 29.99 -2.40
CA PRO A 342 1.63 28.84 -3.30
C PRO A 342 0.93 27.65 -2.63
N TYR A 343 0.74 27.67 -1.32
CA TYR A 343 0.40 26.49 -0.53
C TYR A 343 -0.98 25.91 -0.82
N PHE A 344 -1.98 26.73 -1.21
CA PHE A 344 -3.26 26.19 -1.68
C PHE A 344 -3.08 25.39 -2.98
N ALA A 345 -2.32 25.92 -3.93
CA ALA A 345 -2.01 25.22 -5.19
C ALA A 345 -1.22 23.93 -4.92
N LEU A 346 -0.29 23.93 -3.97
CA LEU A 346 0.42 22.72 -3.52
C LEU A 346 -0.50 21.69 -2.85
N GLY A 347 -1.53 22.14 -2.14
CA GLY A 347 -2.58 21.27 -1.62
C GLY A 347 -3.34 20.55 -2.73
N VAL A 348 -3.70 21.28 -3.79
CA VAL A 348 -4.31 20.69 -5.00
C VAL A 348 -3.34 19.72 -5.65
N TRP A 349 -2.09 20.14 -5.86
CA TRP A 349 -1.02 19.30 -6.42
C TRP A 349 -0.84 17.99 -5.65
N HIS A 350 -0.82 18.03 -4.32
CA HIS A 350 -0.64 16.85 -3.47
C HIS A 350 -1.66 15.75 -3.78
N VAL A 351 -2.93 16.13 -3.98
CA VAL A 351 -4.02 15.19 -4.31
C VAL A 351 -3.83 14.61 -5.71
N TYR A 352 -3.56 15.46 -6.71
CA TYR A 352 -3.36 15.01 -8.09
C TYR A 352 -2.13 14.12 -8.24
N TYR A 353 -1.00 14.56 -7.69
CA TYR A 353 0.28 13.87 -7.80
C TYR A 353 0.28 12.55 -7.03
N GLY A 354 -0.36 12.52 -5.85
CA GLY A 354 -0.64 11.28 -5.13
C GLY A 354 -1.46 10.32 -5.98
N GLY A 355 -2.58 10.77 -6.54
CA GLY A 355 -3.47 9.92 -7.33
C GLY A 355 -2.86 9.37 -8.64
N ILE A 356 -1.92 10.09 -9.28
CA ILE A 356 -1.28 9.58 -10.50
C ILE A 356 -0.08 8.68 -10.25
N THR A 357 0.54 8.77 -9.07
CA THR A 357 1.68 7.92 -8.69
C THR A 357 1.25 6.69 -7.89
N HIS A 358 0.21 6.79 -7.08
CA HIS A 358 -0.37 5.72 -6.26
C HIS A 358 -1.67 5.24 -6.89
N GLY A 359 -1.67 4.02 -7.46
CA GLY A 359 -2.82 3.47 -8.19
C GLY A 359 -3.01 4.03 -9.61
N GLY A 360 -2.47 5.22 -9.90
CA GLY A 360 -2.54 5.87 -11.21
C GLY A 360 -1.98 5.03 -12.37
N ARG A 361 -0.96 4.19 -12.15
CA ARG A 361 -0.44 3.29 -13.20
C ARG A 361 -1.49 2.30 -13.70
N GLN A 362 -2.34 1.77 -12.81
CA GLN A 362 -3.44 0.89 -13.20
C GLN A 362 -4.49 1.65 -14.01
N ILE A 363 -4.83 2.87 -13.59
CA ILE A 363 -5.72 3.78 -14.34
C ILE A 363 -5.16 4.01 -15.75
N GLY A 364 -3.88 4.36 -15.85
CA GLY A 364 -3.20 4.58 -17.13
C GLY A 364 -3.25 3.37 -18.05
N ALA A 365 -2.95 2.17 -17.53
CA ALA A 365 -2.96 0.94 -18.32
C ALA A 365 -4.38 0.58 -18.84
N ILE A 366 -5.40 0.75 -17.99
CA ILE A 366 -6.79 0.50 -18.39
C ILE A 366 -7.23 1.52 -19.44
N ALA A 367 -6.93 2.80 -19.23
CA ALA A 367 -7.27 3.86 -20.17
C ALA A 367 -6.57 3.64 -21.52
N ALA A 368 -5.26 3.35 -21.53
CA ALA A 368 -4.49 3.11 -22.74
C ALA A 368 -5.08 1.97 -23.58
N LYS A 369 -5.52 0.89 -22.92
CA LYS A 369 -6.21 -0.22 -23.58
C LYS A 369 -7.57 0.20 -24.14
N ALA A 370 -8.36 0.95 -23.37
CA ALA A 370 -9.71 1.36 -23.77
C ALA A 370 -9.69 2.32 -24.97
N VAL A 371 -8.76 3.28 -25.00
CA VAL A 371 -8.72 4.33 -26.03
C VAL A 371 -7.68 4.09 -27.13
N SER A 372 -6.85 3.05 -27.00
CA SER A 372 -5.77 2.69 -27.93
C SER A 372 -4.75 3.83 -28.15
N VAL A 373 -4.36 4.51 -27.07
CA VAL A 373 -3.34 5.58 -27.06
C VAL A 373 -2.41 5.39 -25.86
N ASP A 374 -1.14 5.76 -25.99
CA ASP A 374 -0.20 5.75 -24.86
C ASP A 374 -0.63 6.79 -23.80
N THR A 375 -0.48 6.46 -22.51
CA THR A 375 -0.93 7.28 -21.37
C THR A 375 0.23 7.59 -20.43
N THR A 376 1.21 8.30 -20.97
CA THR A 376 2.49 8.58 -20.31
C THR A 376 2.32 9.38 -19.01
N TYR A 377 1.31 10.25 -18.92
CA TYR A 377 1.02 11.02 -17.70
C TYR A 377 0.76 10.11 -16.50
N TYR A 378 0.04 9.00 -16.67
CA TYR A 378 -0.22 8.04 -15.59
C TYR A 378 0.87 6.98 -15.46
N LEU A 379 1.50 6.58 -16.57
CA LEU A 379 2.45 5.46 -16.57
C LEU A 379 3.87 5.88 -16.16
N LYS A 380 4.26 7.13 -16.41
CA LYS A 380 5.63 7.64 -16.25
C LYS A 380 5.78 8.71 -15.17
N SER A 381 4.69 9.19 -14.56
CA SER A 381 4.79 10.04 -13.37
C SER A 381 5.35 9.25 -12.19
N ASP A 382 6.39 9.77 -11.54
CA ASP A 382 7.06 9.15 -10.39
C ASP A 382 7.58 10.25 -9.44
N GLY A 383 8.16 9.88 -8.30
CA GLY A 383 8.83 10.80 -7.37
C GLY A 383 7.98 11.23 -6.16
N TYR A 384 6.79 10.67 -5.97
CA TYR A 384 5.89 11.08 -4.88
C TYR A 384 6.46 10.86 -3.49
N ARG A 385 7.23 9.78 -3.25
CA ARG A 385 7.82 9.51 -1.92
C ARG A 385 8.76 10.63 -1.48
N ALA A 386 9.66 11.05 -2.37
CA ALA A 386 10.58 12.15 -2.12
C ALA A 386 9.84 13.49 -1.96
N TYR A 387 8.80 13.71 -2.76
CA TYR A 387 7.90 14.87 -2.61
C TYR A 387 7.21 14.89 -1.24
N ALA A 388 6.61 13.78 -0.81
CA ALA A 388 5.89 13.67 0.45
C ALA A 388 6.80 13.89 1.67
N GLN A 389 8.06 13.45 1.60
CA GLN A 389 9.06 13.77 2.61
C GLN A 389 9.28 15.29 2.73
N LYS A 390 9.45 15.99 1.61
CA LYS A 390 9.57 17.47 1.62
C LYS A 390 8.30 18.18 2.08
N VAL A 391 7.12 17.62 1.82
CA VAL A 391 5.86 18.16 2.38
C VAL A 391 5.89 18.10 3.91
N ASN A 392 6.45 17.05 4.50
CA ASN A 392 6.58 16.94 5.96
C ASN A 392 7.53 17.99 6.59
N GLU A 393 8.36 18.65 5.78
CA GLU A 393 9.26 19.72 6.23
C GLU A 393 8.56 21.09 6.32
N ILE A 394 7.33 21.22 5.81
CA ILE A 394 6.54 22.45 5.91
C ILE A 394 6.01 22.57 7.34
N THR A 395 6.58 23.48 8.13
CA THR A 395 6.19 23.69 9.54
C THR A 395 5.28 24.90 9.77
N ASP A 396 5.16 25.81 8.80
CA ASP A 396 4.33 27.01 8.91
C ASP A 396 2.83 26.65 9.01
N PRO A 397 2.13 27.02 10.11
CA PRO A 397 0.74 26.60 10.31
C PRO A 397 -0.24 27.12 9.24
N GLU A 398 -0.03 28.33 8.73
CA GLU A 398 -0.92 28.89 7.70
C GLU A 398 -0.67 28.21 6.35
N ALA A 399 0.58 27.94 5.97
CA ALA A 399 0.92 27.11 4.82
C ALA A 399 0.27 25.72 4.91
N GLN A 400 0.37 25.07 6.07
CA GLN A 400 -0.25 23.77 6.30
C GLN A 400 -1.78 23.81 6.14
N LYS A 401 -2.42 24.84 6.70
CA LYS A 401 -3.87 25.07 6.56
C LYS A 401 -4.27 25.31 5.11
N GLN A 402 -3.53 26.13 4.37
CA GLN A 402 -3.78 26.39 2.95
C GLN A 402 -3.65 25.12 2.11
N MET A 403 -2.64 24.28 2.37
CA MET A 403 -2.50 22.97 1.71
C MET A 403 -3.69 22.03 2.01
N ILE A 404 -4.18 21.98 3.25
CA ILE A 404 -5.38 21.21 3.60
C ILE A 404 -6.60 21.71 2.80
N LEU A 405 -6.84 23.03 2.78
CA LEU A 405 -7.96 23.63 2.04
C LEU A 405 -7.86 23.38 0.53
N GLY A 406 -6.65 23.45 -0.03
CA GLY A 406 -6.38 23.13 -1.43
C GLY A 406 -6.68 21.68 -1.76
N GLY A 407 -6.22 20.74 -0.94
CA GLY A 407 -6.49 19.31 -1.15
C GLY A 407 -7.98 18.97 -1.03
N GLN A 408 -8.68 19.55 -0.05
CA GLN A 408 -10.13 19.39 0.07
C GLN A 408 -10.88 19.98 -1.14
N ALA A 409 -10.43 21.11 -1.67
CA ALA A 409 -10.99 21.69 -2.88
C ALA A 409 -10.78 20.78 -4.10
N ALA A 410 -9.59 20.17 -4.22
CA ALA A 410 -9.27 19.22 -5.28
C ALA A 410 -10.18 17.99 -5.22
N TYR A 411 -10.38 17.38 -4.04
CA TYR A 411 -11.28 16.24 -3.91
C TYR A 411 -12.73 16.59 -4.27
N ARG A 412 -13.26 17.71 -3.78
CA ARG A 412 -14.61 18.17 -4.15
C ARG A 412 -14.76 18.33 -5.66
N TYR A 413 -13.76 18.95 -6.29
CA TYR A 413 -13.73 19.10 -7.75
C TYR A 413 -13.67 17.75 -8.47
N ILE A 414 -12.78 16.84 -8.07
CA ILE A 414 -12.60 15.54 -8.71
C ILE A 414 -13.90 14.72 -8.62
N ILE A 415 -14.52 14.68 -7.43
CA ILE A 415 -15.79 13.96 -7.23
C ILE A 415 -16.87 14.55 -8.14
N ALA A 416 -17.07 15.87 -8.10
CA ALA A 416 -18.11 16.52 -8.88
C ALA A 416 -17.88 16.39 -10.40
N SER A 417 -16.66 16.66 -10.88
CA SER A 417 -16.31 16.61 -12.30
C SER A 417 -16.36 15.19 -12.88
N ASN A 418 -16.06 14.16 -12.09
CA ASN A 418 -16.17 12.77 -12.51
C ASN A 418 -17.63 12.29 -12.66
N ASP A 419 -18.59 12.99 -12.04
CA ASP A 419 -20.02 12.72 -12.14
C ASP A 419 -20.78 13.74 -13.02
N ASP A 420 -20.07 14.72 -13.56
CA ASP A 420 -20.63 15.85 -14.31
C ASP A 420 -21.28 15.41 -15.63
N ALA A 421 -22.34 16.12 -16.03
CA ALA A 421 -23.02 15.87 -17.29
C ALA A 421 -22.12 16.15 -18.52
N ALA A 422 -21.18 17.10 -18.40
CA ALA A 422 -20.17 17.39 -19.41
C ALA A 422 -19.26 16.20 -19.68
N PHE A 423 -18.95 15.37 -18.67
CA PHE A 423 -18.26 14.10 -18.89
C PHE A 423 -19.18 13.07 -19.56
N LYS A 424 -20.40 12.90 -19.04
CA LYS A 424 -21.36 11.88 -19.51
C LYS A 424 -21.85 12.10 -20.95
N SER A 425 -21.75 13.32 -21.47
CA SER A 425 -22.21 13.72 -22.82
C SER A 425 -21.14 13.63 -23.90
N LYS A 426 -19.88 13.33 -23.54
CA LYS A 426 -18.79 13.01 -24.48
C LYS A 426 -18.72 11.51 -24.70
#